data_AF-A0A965XY60-F1
#
_entry.id   AF-A0A965XY60-F1
#
_cell.length_a   1.000
_cell.length_b   1.000
_cell.length_c   1.000
_cell.angle_alpha   90.00
_cell.angle_beta   90.00
_cell.angle_gamma   90.00
#
_symmetry.space_group_name_H-M   'P 1'
#
loop_
_entity.id
_entity.type
_entity.pdbx_description
1 polymer ?
#
loop_
_entity_poly.entity_id
_entity_poly.type
_entity_poly.pdbx_seq_one_letter_code
_entity_poly.pdbx_strand_id
1 'polypeptide(L)'
;MDIKRIDVTQYDLALRAQEIQATAFRYSGGYRRVQQQIEQARPKQEPLADPAREDPVSIPWGAFQDDELIAMMYAIDFNMAYENQSVGMIGIGGVATMPEHRRHGAIRAIMHKVLSDARTRGFVFSYLYPFSYRFYHKFGYDIGCHRHELKIPMKELAHHGMDGRMRAAGFKDLASFDAIYRRFAAGINGAVLRTGNRWKMLLDKNPALDQRWAYIWCDDHDRERAYVIYERQDNPQAVSPDEHFLKVVDWAAVDQPSLRALLGFLTTFSPQYQAVVMNLPVHLPADSLFEEMSAIRCQRTTNGQVRILNVEAALRVLNVPSWLDEQAFTLHVADQFLPENSGVYDLTCEHGDISVVHRTQDGPDEADLTIGVEALSSLLLGSRSLQELRWSGLASFSSAAEPRLTEWLEAMLTIKPAGIFDYF
;
A
#
# COMPACT_ATOMS: atom_id res chain seq x y z
N MET A 1 8.11 34.71 -28.57
CA MET A 1 7.25 34.67 -27.37
C MET A 1 6.57 36.02 -27.26
N ASP A 2 5.23 36.06 -27.24
CA ASP A 2 4.45 37.30 -27.14
C ASP A 2 4.19 37.59 -25.65
N ILE A 3 4.53 38.79 -25.18
CA ILE A 3 4.49 39.15 -23.75
C ILE A 3 3.43 40.24 -23.57
N LYS A 4 2.38 39.94 -22.81
CA LYS A 4 1.25 40.84 -22.57
C LYS A 4 0.98 40.99 -21.07
N ARG A 5 0.48 42.16 -20.68
CA ARG A 5 0.01 42.42 -19.31
C ARG A 5 -1.27 41.63 -19.06
N ILE A 6 -1.33 40.94 -17.92
CA ILE A 6 -2.53 40.21 -17.49
C ILE A 6 -3.54 41.22 -16.90
N ASP A 7 -4.76 41.20 -17.42
CA ASP A 7 -5.87 41.96 -16.85
C ASP A 7 -6.47 41.18 -15.67
N VAL A 8 -6.24 41.68 -14.46
CA VAL A 8 -6.68 41.05 -13.21
C VAL A 8 -8.17 41.21 -12.93
N THR A 9 -8.91 41.95 -13.77
CA THR A 9 -10.37 42.05 -13.69
C THR A 9 -11.09 40.88 -14.38
N GLN A 10 -10.37 40.12 -15.23
CA GLN A 10 -10.87 38.88 -15.81
C GLN A 10 -10.62 37.72 -14.84
N TYR A 11 -11.65 37.33 -14.10
CA TYR A 11 -11.53 36.34 -13.02
C TYR A 11 -10.88 35.02 -13.45
N ASP A 12 -11.19 34.49 -14.64
CA ASP A 12 -10.58 33.24 -15.14
C ASP A 12 -9.09 33.40 -15.43
N LEU A 13 -8.67 34.55 -15.96
CA LEU A 13 -7.28 34.84 -16.29
C LEU A 13 -6.46 35.15 -15.03
N ALA A 14 -7.05 35.86 -14.07
CA ALA A 14 -6.47 36.14 -12.76
C ALA A 14 -6.32 34.87 -11.92
N LEU A 15 -7.35 34.00 -11.92
CA LEU A 15 -7.31 32.69 -11.29
C LEU A 15 -6.23 31.84 -11.94
N ARG A 16 -6.18 31.77 -13.28
CA ARG A 16 -5.13 31.02 -14.00
C ARG A 16 -3.72 31.54 -13.70
N ALA A 17 -3.53 32.85 -13.58
CA ALA A 17 -2.25 33.43 -13.19
C ALA A 17 -1.86 33.05 -11.75
N GLN A 18 -2.82 33.06 -10.83
CA GLN A 18 -2.61 32.63 -9.45
C GLN A 18 -2.48 31.10 -9.33
N GLU A 19 -3.09 30.31 -10.20
CA GLU A 19 -2.81 28.87 -10.31
C GLU A 19 -1.38 28.64 -10.76
N ILE A 20 -0.91 29.40 -11.76
CA ILE A 20 0.48 29.31 -12.21
C ILE A 20 1.42 29.71 -11.07
N GLN A 21 1.15 30.78 -10.31
CA GLN A 21 1.97 31.14 -9.15
C GLN A 21 1.87 30.11 -8.01
N ALA A 22 0.66 29.67 -7.65
CA ALA A 22 0.46 28.67 -6.60
C ALA A 22 1.03 27.30 -6.99
N THR A 23 1.11 27.02 -8.29
CA THR A 23 1.80 25.86 -8.83
C THR A 23 3.32 26.11 -8.78
N ALA A 24 3.84 27.12 -9.47
CA ALA A 24 5.27 27.38 -9.57
C ALA A 24 5.97 27.63 -8.22
N PHE A 25 5.30 28.34 -7.30
CA PHE A 25 5.82 28.71 -5.99
C PHE A 25 5.22 27.91 -4.84
N ARG A 26 4.30 26.96 -5.12
CA ARG A 26 3.72 26.06 -4.11
C ARG A 26 3.26 26.86 -2.87
N TYR A 27 2.53 27.94 -3.14
CA TYR A 27 2.02 28.91 -2.18
C TYR A 27 0.60 29.35 -2.58
N SER A 28 -0.36 29.10 -1.70
CA SER A 28 -1.79 29.24 -1.99
C SER A 28 -2.38 30.61 -1.69
N GLY A 29 -1.63 31.50 -1.00
CA GLY A 29 -2.21 32.71 -0.42
C GLY A 29 -2.84 33.65 -1.45
N GLY A 30 -2.19 33.80 -2.61
CA GLY A 30 -2.73 34.60 -3.72
C GLY A 30 -3.92 33.93 -4.40
N TYR A 31 -3.86 32.62 -4.64
CA TYR A 31 -4.97 31.84 -5.21
C TYR A 31 -6.21 31.84 -4.31
N ARG A 32 -6.05 31.58 -3.00
CA ARG A 32 -7.14 31.62 -2.01
C ARG A 32 -7.84 32.98 -1.99
N ARG A 33 -7.07 34.07 -2.07
CA ARG A 33 -7.60 35.43 -2.08
C ARG A 33 -8.47 35.69 -3.32
N VAL A 34 -8.00 35.28 -4.50
CA VAL A 34 -8.76 35.43 -5.76
C VAL A 34 -9.97 34.50 -5.79
N GLN A 35 -9.84 33.26 -5.31
CA GLN A 35 -10.95 32.31 -5.22
C GLN A 35 -12.05 32.80 -4.28
N GLN A 36 -11.71 33.33 -3.11
CA GLN A 36 -12.69 33.92 -2.18
C GLN A 36 -13.44 35.10 -2.81
N GLN A 37 -12.78 35.92 -3.63
CA GLN A 37 -13.42 37.01 -4.38
C GLN A 37 -14.39 36.48 -5.45
N ILE A 38 -14.07 35.35 -6.10
CA ILE A 38 -14.92 34.71 -7.11
C ILE A 38 -16.11 33.98 -6.46
N GLU A 39 -15.90 33.25 -5.36
CA GLU A 39 -16.95 32.56 -4.60
C GLU A 39 -17.97 33.53 -4.00
N GLN A 40 -17.55 34.75 -3.65
CA GLN A 40 -18.47 35.82 -3.23
C GLN A 40 -19.31 36.38 -4.39
N ALA A 41 -18.91 36.15 -5.64
CA ALA A 41 -19.54 36.71 -6.84
C ALA A 41 -20.37 35.69 -7.65
N ARG A 42 -20.31 34.39 -7.34
CA ARG A 42 -20.95 33.32 -8.13
C ARG A 42 -21.71 32.33 -7.23
N PRO A 43 -22.98 31.98 -7.52
CA PRO A 43 -23.69 30.94 -6.76
C PRO A 43 -23.03 29.58 -6.96
N LYS A 44 -22.87 28.83 -5.86
CA LYS A 44 -22.25 27.49 -5.84
C LYS A 44 -23.15 26.48 -6.55
N GLN A 45 -22.61 25.79 -7.55
CA GLN A 45 -23.18 24.55 -8.08
C GLN A 45 -22.27 23.39 -7.70
N GLU A 46 -22.80 22.42 -6.97
CA GLU A 46 -22.12 21.17 -6.67
C GLU A 46 -22.41 20.16 -7.79
N PRO A 47 -21.38 19.51 -8.38
CA PRO A 47 -21.61 18.46 -9.35
C PRO A 47 -22.18 17.20 -8.67
N LEU A 48 -23.13 16.56 -9.34
CA LEU A 48 -23.70 15.27 -8.95
C LEU A 48 -22.62 14.18 -8.95
N ALA A 49 -22.70 13.25 -8.01
CA ALA A 49 -21.82 12.10 -7.91
C ALA A 49 -21.98 11.17 -9.13
N ASP A 50 -20.85 10.72 -9.67
CA ASP A 50 -20.75 9.73 -10.74
C ASP A 50 -20.93 8.30 -10.17
N PRO A 51 -21.94 7.52 -10.60
CA PRO A 51 -22.32 6.25 -9.96
C PRO A 51 -21.63 4.98 -10.49
N ALA A 52 -20.48 5.03 -11.17
CA ALA A 52 -19.92 3.85 -11.83
C ALA A 52 -18.67 3.20 -11.17
N ARG A 53 -18.88 1.95 -10.70
CA ARG A 53 -18.00 0.96 -10.04
C ARG A 53 -18.02 1.07 -8.51
N GLU A 54 -18.73 0.12 -7.86
CA GLU A 54 -18.96 0.13 -6.42
C GLU A 54 -17.68 0.37 -5.63
N ASP A 55 -17.71 1.45 -4.87
CA ASP A 55 -16.60 1.86 -4.03
C ASP A 55 -16.45 0.93 -2.84
N PRO A 56 -15.22 0.75 -2.30
CA PRO A 56 -15.04 0.06 -1.04
C PRO A 56 -15.96 0.68 0.01
N VAL A 57 -16.97 -0.09 0.46
CA VAL A 57 -17.90 0.35 1.50
C VAL A 57 -17.13 0.31 2.81
N SER A 58 -16.88 1.48 3.39
CA SER A 58 -16.37 1.58 4.76
C SER A 58 -17.54 1.34 5.71
N ILE A 59 -17.60 0.14 6.28
CA ILE A 59 -18.69 -0.29 7.15
C ILE A 59 -18.26 -0.07 8.61
N PRO A 60 -18.93 0.81 9.37
CA PRO A 60 -18.66 0.95 10.80
C PRO A 60 -19.26 -0.25 11.57
N TRP A 61 -18.47 -0.78 12.49
CA TRP A 61 -18.88 -1.81 13.45
C TRP A 61 -18.72 -1.27 14.87
N GLY A 62 -19.71 -1.56 15.73
CA GLY A 62 -19.74 -1.06 17.11
C GLY A 62 -19.98 -2.17 18.13
N ALA A 63 -19.40 -2.00 19.33
CA ALA A 63 -19.78 -2.75 20.51
C ALA A 63 -20.61 -1.85 21.43
N PHE A 64 -21.71 -2.39 21.94
CA PHE A 64 -22.64 -1.66 22.80
C PHE A 64 -22.69 -2.27 24.20
N GLN A 65 -22.81 -1.42 25.21
CA GLN A 65 -23.09 -1.79 26.60
C GLN A 65 -24.28 -0.93 27.06
N ASP A 66 -25.38 -1.56 27.49
CA ASP A 66 -26.60 -0.85 27.91
C ASP A 66 -27.09 0.20 26.89
N ASP A 67 -27.10 -0.17 25.60
CA ASP A 67 -27.40 0.69 24.43
C ASP A 67 -26.43 1.85 24.17
N GLU A 68 -25.36 2.00 24.96
CA GLU A 68 -24.28 2.96 24.73
C GLU A 68 -23.19 2.36 23.81
N LEU A 69 -22.79 3.10 22.78
CA LEU A 69 -21.67 2.72 21.90
C LEU A 69 -20.33 2.94 22.62
N ILE A 70 -19.66 1.85 23.01
CA ILE A 70 -18.43 1.92 23.82
C ILE A 70 -17.13 1.73 23.02
N ALA A 71 -17.23 1.12 21.83
CA ALA A 71 -16.09 0.90 20.95
C ALA A 71 -16.53 0.77 19.50
N MET A 72 -15.63 1.08 18.56
CA MET A 72 -15.90 0.98 17.13
C MET A 72 -14.66 0.62 16.30
N MET A 73 -14.90 0.17 15.07
CA MET A 73 -13.90 0.10 13.99
C MET A 73 -14.57 0.24 12.62
N TYR A 74 -13.79 0.55 11.59
CA TYR A 74 -14.20 0.43 10.19
C TYR A 74 -13.66 -0.85 9.59
N ALA A 75 -14.50 -1.54 8.82
CA ALA A 75 -14.13 -2.64 7.94
C ALA A 75 -14.31 -2.17 6.49
N ILE A 76 -13.27 -2.28 5.67
CA ILE A 76 -13.23 -1.73 4.31
C ILE A 76 -12.94 -2.85 3.34
N ASP A 77 -13.89 -3.14 2.45
CA ASP A 77 -13.76 -4.21 1.48
C ASP A 77 -12.84 -3.80 0.32
N PHE A 78 -11.63 -4.37 0.27
CA PHE A 78 -10.70 -4.20 -0.85
C PHE A 78 -10.56 -5.47 -1.67
N ASN A 79 -10.08 -5.30 -2.90
CA ASN A 79 -9.39 -6.37 -3.62
C ASN A 79 -7.89 -6.09 -3.60
N MET A 80 -7.09 -7.12 -3.41
CA MET A 80 -5.62 -7.04 -3.48
C MET A 80 -5.06 -8.10 -4.44
N ALA A 81 -3.88 -7.81 -5.00
CA ALA A 81 -3.12 -8.75 -5.79
C ALA A 81 -2.46 -9.79 -4.87
N TYR A 82 -2.63 -11.06 -5.20
CA TYR A 82 -1.97 -12.17 -4.55
C TYR A 82 -1.77 -13.28 -5.57
N GLU A 83 -0.52 -13.71 -5.79
CA GLU A 83 -0.17 -14.75 -6.77
C GLU A 83 -0.67 -14.42 -8.19
N ASN A 84 -0.59 -13.13 -8.56
CA ASN A 84 -1.14 -12.57 -9.80
C ASN A 84 -2.67 -12.70 -9.97
N GLN A 85 -3.38 -13.05 -8.91
CA GLN A 85 -4.84 -13.10 -8.86
C GLN A 85 -5.41 -11.95 -8.02
N SER A 86 -6.69 -11.64 -8.24
CA SER A 86 -7.44 -10.71 -7.39
C SER A 86 -8.11 -11.49 -6.27
N VAL A 87 -7.77 -11.17 -5.02
CA VAL A 87 -8.40 -11.76 -3.84
C VAL A 87 -9.01 -10.69 -2.94
N GLY A 88 -10.11 -11.03 -2.27
CA GLY A 88 -10.75 -10.14 -1.29
C GLY A 88 -9.84 -9.92 -0.07
N MET A 89 -9.68 -8.66 0.32
CA MET A 89 -8.97 -8.25 1.53
C MET A 89 -9.79 -7.26 2.34
N ILE A 90 -9.98 -7.53 3.64
CA ILE A 90 -10.67 -6.59 4.52
C ILE A 90 -9.66 -5.68 5.22
N GLY A 91 -9.73 -4.39 4.92
CA GLY A 91 -8.96 -3.34 5.58
C GLY A 91 -9.60 -2.97 6.92
N ILE A 92 -8.82 -2.93 8.01
CA ILE A 92 -9.31 -2.50 9.32
C ILE A 92 -8.75 -1.11 9.65
N GLY A 93 -9.64 -0.16 9.95
CA GLY A 93 -9.31 1.23 10.24
C GLY A 93 -10.12 1.80 11.41
N GLY A 94 -9.71 2.97 11.91
CA GLY A 94 -10.45 3.75 12.92
C GLY A 94 -10.80 3.01 14.22
N VAL A 95 -9.98 2.03 14.61
CA VAL A 95 -10.20 1.23 15.83
C VAL A 95 -10.13 2.12 17.07
N ALA A 96 -11.23 2.24 17.79
CA ALA A 96 -11.37 3.13 18.94
C ALA A 96 -12.21 2.51 20.06
N THR A 97 -11.88 2.86 21.30
CA THR A 97 -12.64 2.47 22.51
C THR A 97 -12.60 3.62 23.50
N MET A 98 -13.77 3.95 24.05
CA MET A 98 -13.90 4.93 25.12
C MET A 98 -12.98 4.55 26.29
N PRO A 99 -12.17 5.48 26.84
CA PRO A 99 -11.15 5.19 27.83
C PRO A 99 -11.61 4.33 29.01
N GLU A 100 -12.79 4.61 29.56
CA GLU A 100 -13.46 3.94 30.67
C GLU A 100 -13.88 2.49 30.36
N HIS A 101 -14.09 2.15 29.08
CA HIS A 101 -14.45 0.80 28.63
C HIS A 101 -13.24 -0.02 28.12
N ARG A 102 -12.02 0.53 28.16
CA ARG A 102 -10.81 -0.19 27.72
C ARG A 102 -10.53 -1.42 28.58
N ARG A 103 -9.86 -2.41 27.98
CA ARG A 103 -9.46 -3.69 28.60
C ARG A 103 -10.60 -4.64 28.97
N HIS A 104 -11.83 -4.37 28.53
CA HIS A 104 -12.99 -5.26 28.70
C HIS A 104 -13.31 -6.13 27.47
N GLY A 105 -12.40 -6.17 26.47
CA GLY A 105 -12.54 -7.09 25.34
C GLY A 105 -13.42 -6.61 24.17
N ALA A 106 -13.96 -5.40 24.20
CA ALA A 106 -14.84 -4.88 23.13
C ALA A 106 -14.24 -5.01 21.72
N ILE A 107 -13.00 -4.52 21.50
CA ILE A 107 -12.32 -4.66 20.19
C ILE A 107 -12.08 -6.12 19.81
N ARG A 108 -11.78 -7.00 20.77
CA ARG A 108 -11.61 -8.44 20.48
C ARG A 108 -12.91 -9.03 19.93
N ALA A 109 -14.06 -8.68 20.52
CA ALA A 109 -15.36 -9.15 20.08
C ALA A 109 -15.71 -8.62 18.67
N ILE A 110 -15.49 -7.33 18.42
CA ILE A 110 -15.75 -6.74 17.10
C ILE A 110 -14.82 -7.37 16.05
N MET A 111 -13.51 -7.49 16.32
CA MET A 111 -12.55 -8.13 15.41
C MET A 111 -12.98 -9.55 15.06
N HIS A 112 -13.39 -10.35 16.05
CA HIS A 112 -13.82 -11.72 15.79
C HIS A 112 -15.04 -11.74 14.85
N LYS A 113 -16.06 -10.92 15.14
CA LYS A 113 -17.26 -10.83 14.30
C LYS A 113 -16.94 -10.39 12.87
N VAL A 114 -16.14 -9.33 12.71
CA VAL A 114 -15.76 -8.77 11.40
C VAL A 114 -14.95 -9.76 10.57
N LEU A 115 -13.94 -10.39 11.18
CA LEU A 115 -13.06 -11.31 10.46
C LEU A 115 -13.76 -12.64 10.13
N SER A 116 -14.60 -13.17 11.02
CA SER A 116 -15.44 -14.33 10.73
C SER A 116 -16.43 -14.02 9.60
N ASP A 117 -17.09 -12.86 9.62
CA ASP A 117 -18.01 -12.44 8.56
C ASP A 117 -17.30 -12.33 7.21
N ALA A 118 -16.17 -11.61 7.16
CA ALA A 118 -15.37 -11.47 5.94
C ALA A 118 -14.93 -12.84 5.39
N ARG A 119 -14.52 -13.77 6.26
CA ARG A 119 -14.21 -15.15 5.88
C ARG A 119 -15.40 -15.84 5.21
N THR A 120 -16.61 -15.73 5.79
CA THR A 120 -17.82 -16.33 5.19
C THR A 120 -18.20 -15.71 3.85
N ARG A 121 -17.83 -14.45 3.61
CA ARG A 121 -17.98 -13.75 2.33
C ARG A 121 -16.87 -14.10 1.32
N GLY A 122 -15.95 -15.00 1.67
CA GLY A 122 -14.88 -15.45 0.78
C GLY A 122 -13.63 -14.56 0.75
N PHE A 123 -13.50 -13.60 1.67
CA PHE A 123 -12.28 -12.81 1.79
C PHE A 123 -11.13 -13.69 2.25
N VAL A 124 -9.96 -13.50 1.63
CA VAL A 124 -8.78 -14.34 1.88
C VAL A 124 -7.88 -13.69 2.91
N PHE A 125 -7.73 -12.36 2.87
CA PHE A 125 -6.84 -11.63 3.75
C PHE A 125 -7.57 -10.54 4.54
N SER A 126 -6.91 -10.10 5.62
CA SER A 126 -7.16 -8.82 6.25
C SER A 126 -5.86 -8.06 6.40
N TYR A 127 -5.94 -6.73 6.34
CA TYR A 127 -4.79 -5.86 6.48
C TYR A 127 -5.10 -4.64 7.35
N LEU A 128 -4.12 -4.15 8.10
CA LEU A 128 -4.28 -2.97 8.96
C LEU A 128 -2.98 -2.21 9.23
N TYR A 129 -3.11 -0.98 9.72
CA TYR A 129 -2.00 -0.16 10.19
C TYR A 129 -2.00 -0.09 11.72
N PRO A 130 -1.11 -0.83 12.41
CA PRO A 130 -1.24 -1.01 13.85
C PRO A 130 -0.69 0.19 14.63
N PHE A 131 -1.44 0.67 15.61
CA PHE A 131 -0.86 1.49 16.69
C PHE A 131 0.05 0.65 17.60
N SER A 132 -0.12 -0.68 17.62
CA SER A 132 0.70 -1.62 18.38
C SER A 132 0.71 -3.00 17.73
N TYR A 133 1.86 -3.42 17.20
CA TYR A 133 2.04 -4.73 16.57
C TYR A 133 1.66 -5.89 17.51
N ARG A 134 2.11 -5.81 18.78
CA ARG A 134 1.79 -6.81 19.82
C ARG A 134 0.30 -6.91 20.12
N PHE A 135 -0.45 -5.81 19.97
CA PHE A 135 -1.89 -5.84 20.22
C PHE A 135 -2.61 -6.68 19.18
N TYR A 136 -2.35 -6.43 17.89
CA TYR A 136 -3.00 -7.13 16.78
C TYR A 136 -2.44 -8.53 16.52
N HIS A 137 -1.21 -8.83 16.93
CA HIS A 137 -0.68 -10.20 16.92
C HIS A 137 -1.57 -11.18 17.70
N LYS A 138 -2.30 -10.72 18.74
CA LYS A 138 -3.25 -11.57 19.49
C LYS A 138 -4.50 -11.95 18.71
N PHE A 139 -4.75 -11.31 17.57
CA PHE A 139 -5.82 -11.63 16.62
C PHE A 139 -5.24 -12.32 15.39
N GLY A 140 -4.00 -12.80 15.51
CA GLY A 140 -3.20 -13.48 14.51
C GLY A 140 -2.84 -12.68 13.27
N TYR A 141 -2.41 -11.42 13.47
CA TYR A 141 -1.75 -10.61 12.46
C TYR A 141 -0.22 -10.64 12.63
N ASP A 142 0.52 -10.67 11.53
CA ASP A 142 1.98 -10.45 11.51
C ASP A 142 2.35 -9.34 10.51
N ILE A 143 3.62 -9.03 10.37
CA ILE A 143 4.11 -7.95 9.52
C ILE A 143 3.68 -8.18 8.06
N GLY A 144 3.06 -7.14 7.47
CA GLY A 144 2.44 -7.24 6.15
C GLY A 144 3.32 -6.83 4.98
N CYS A 145 4.23 -5.87 5.13
CA CYS A 145 5.38 -5.70 4.23
C CYS A 145 6.36 -4.73 4.87
N HIS A 146 7.52 -4.54 4.25
CA HIS A 146 8.47 -3.50 4.65
C HIS A 146 8.61 -2.48 3.52
N ARG A 147 9.05 -1.28 3.86
CA ARG A 147 9.43 -0.24 2.91
C ARG A 147 10.68 0.48 3.41
N HIS A 148 11.38 1.14 2.51
CA HIS A 148 12.38 2.12 2.86
C HIS A 148 11.74 3.50 2.86
N GLU A 149 11.82 4.20 3.98
CA GLU A 149 11.53 5.62 4.07
C GLU A 149 12.82 6.37 3.78
N LEU A 150 12.86 7.02 2.63
CA LEU A 150 14.03 7.73 2.13
C LEU A 150 13.84 9.23 2.38
N LYS A 151 14.86 9.87 2.95
CA LYS A 151 15.04 11.32 2.89
C LYS A 151 16.32 11.60 2.11
N ILE A 152 16.14 12.09 0.89
CA ILE A 152 17.18 12.23 -0.13
C ILE A 152 17.47 13.72 -0.31
N PRO A 153 18.69 14.20 0.00
CA PRO A 153 19.07 15.58 -0.30
C PRO A 153 18.99 15.83 -1.80
N MET A 154 18.53 17.02 -2.23
CA MET A 154 18.29 17.30 -3.65
C MET A 154 19.52 17.11 -4.54
N LYS A 155 20.72 17.40 -4.02
CA LYS A 155 21.98 17.18 -4.75
C LYS A 155 22.22 15.71 -5.12
N GLU A 156 21.72 14.78 -4.31
CA GLU A 156 21.86 13.33 -4.54
C GLU A 156 20.84 12.80 -5.55
N LEU A 157 20.02 13.68 -6.14
CA LEU A 157 19.13 13.33 -7.25
C LEU A 157 19.70 13.80 -8.61
N ALA A 158 20.72 14.67 -8.60
CA ALA A 158 21.18 15.40 -9.79
C ALA A 158 21.84 14.53 -10.87
N HIS A 159 22.29 13.32 -10.53
CA HIS A 159 22.85 12.35 -11.46
C HIS A 159 21.78 11.60 -12.28
N HIS A 160 20.50 11.74 -11.93
CA HIS A 160 19.41 11.15 -12.69
C HIS A 160 19.05 12.01 -13.92
N GLY A 161 19.03 11.37 -15.10
CA GLY A 161 18.55 11.98 -16.32
C GLY A 161 17.05 12.31 -16.28
N MET A 162 16.64 13.25 -17.14
CA MET A 162 15.25 13.69 -17.32
C MET A 162 14.77 13.55 -18.76
N ASP A 163 15.32 12.58 -19.49
CA ASP A 163 14.91 12.30 -20.87
C ASP A 163 13.40 12.09 -20.97
N GLY A 164 12.79 12.33 -22.12
CA GLY A 164 11.34 12.38 -22.27
C GLY A 164 10.68 13.69 -21.78
N ARG A 165 9.40 13.62 -21.40
CA ARG A 165 8.57 14.79 -21.10
C ARG A 165 7.72 14.60 -19.85
N MET A 166 7.79 15.55 -18.93
CA MET A 166 6.88 15.67 -17.79
C MET A 166 5.68 16.55 -18.13
N ARG A 167 4.47 16.10 -17.81
CA ARG A 167 3.23 16.88 -17.94
C ARG A 167 2.46 16.91 -16.63
N ALA A 168 1.89 18.07 -16.30
CA ALA A 168 0.93 18.16 -15.20
C ALA A 168 -0.31 17.32 -15.53
N ALA A 169 -0.82 16.62 -14.53
CA ALA A 169 -1.96 15.71 -14.65
C ALA A 169 -2.86 15.83 -13.40
N GLY A 170 -4.05 15.25 -13.44
CA GLY A 170 -4.97 15.23 -12.31
C GLY A 170 -6.05 14.17 -12.45
N PHE A 171 -7.17 14.32 -11.74
CA PHE A 171 -8.26 13.34 -11.73
C PHE A 171 -8.83 13.05 -13.14
N LYS A 172 -8.83 14.02 -14.05
CA LYS A 172 -9.21 13.82 -15.47
C LYS A 172 -8.33 12.82 -16.23
N ASP A 173 -7.12 12.56 -15.74
CA ASP A 173 -6.14 11.63 -16.32
C ASP A 173 -6.15 10.26 -15.60
N LEU A 174 -7.20 9.94 -14.82
CA LEU A 174 -7.29 8.73 -13.99
C LEU A 174 -6.90 7.44 -14.73
N ALA A 175 -7.35 7.27 -15.97
CA ALA A 175 -7.04 6.09 -16.76
C ALA A 175 -5.53 5.88 -16.97
N SER A 176 -4.78 6.96 -17.14
CA SER A 176 -3.32 6.94 -17.26
C SER A 176 -2.64 6.54 -15.95
N PHE A 177 -3.06 7.13 -14.83
CA PHE A 177 -2.54 6.79 -13.50
C PHE A 177 -2.80 5.31 -13.17
N ASP A 178 -4.02 4.83 -13.41
CA ASP A 178 -4.42 3.46 -13.15
C ASP A 178 -3.63 2.46 -14.02
N ALA A 179 -3.45 2.75 -15.31
CA ALA A 179 -2.68 1.90 -16.21
C ALA A 179 -1.19 1.79 -15.82
N ILE A 180 -0.56 2.89 -15.42
CA ILE A 180 0.82 2.90 -14.94
C ILE A 180 0.93 2.13 -13.62
N TYR A 181 0.04 2.40 -12.66
CA TYR A 181 0.01 1.73 -11.37
C TYR A 181 -0.13 0.21 -11.52
N ARG A 182 -1.08 -0.26 -12.33
CA ARG A 182 -1.28 -1.69 -12.56
C ARG A 182 -0.05 -2.39 -13.14
N ARG A 183 0.69 -1.71 -14.02
CA ARG A 183 1.93 -2.24 -14.59
C ARG A 183 3.07 -2.27 -13.57
N PHE A 184 3.17 -1.26 -12.70
CA PHE A 184 4.12 -1.24 -11.60
C PHE A 184 3.80 -2.31 -10.54
N ALA A 185 2.52 -2.46 -10.20
CA ALA A 185 2.04 -3.40 -9.18
C ALA A 185 1.95 -4.86 -9.66
N ALA A 186 2.14 -5.12 -10.96
CA ALA A 186 2.09 -6.46 -11.51
C ALA A 186 3.17 -7.34 -10.87
N GLY A 187 2.78 -8.53 -10.38
CA GLY A 187 3.68 -9.44 -9.67
C GLY A 187 3.99 -9.05 -8.22
N ILE A 188 3.38 -7.98 -7.68
CA ILE A 188 3.54 -7.57 -6.28
C ILE A 188 2.36 -8.07 -5.45
N ASN A 189 2.62 -8.99 -4.53
CA ASN A 189 1.64 -9.43 -3.55
C ASN A 189 1.32 -8.27 -2.58
N GLY A 190 0.04 -8.07 -2.24
CA GLY A 190 -0.40 -7.00 -1.32
C GLY A 190 -0.91 -5.73 -1.98
N ALA A 191 -0.63 -5.53 -3.27
CA ALA A 191 -1.01 -4.28 -3.94
C ALA A 191 -2.53 -4.20 -4.08
N VAL A 192 -3.13 -3.08 -3.65
CA VAL A 192 -4.58 -2.87 -3.72
C VAL A 192 -5.00 -2.65 -5.17
N LEU A 193 -6.04 -3.35 -5.63
CA LEU A 193 -6.67 -3.06 -6.91
C LEU A 193 -7.50 -1.78 -6.75
N ARG A 194 -6.87 -0.64 -7.05
CA ARG A 194 -7.46 0.70 -6.81
C ARG A 194 -8.75 0.91 -7.61
N THR A 195 -9.78 1.40 -6.93
CA THR A 195 -11.05 1.83 -7.53
C THR A 195 -11.02 3.29 -7.96
N GLY A 196 -12.07 3.74 -8.64
CA GLY A 196 -12.27 5.14 -9.01
C GLY A 196 -12.18 6.09 -7.81
N ASN A 197 -12.88 5.78 -6.70
CA ASN A 197 -12.77 6.60 -5.50
C ASN A 197 -11.40 6.58 -4.85
N ARG A 198 -10.67 5.46 -4.92
CA ARG A 198 -9.31 5.43 -4.40
C ARG A 198 -8.41 6.42 -5.13
N TRP A 199 -8.53 6.47 -6.46
CA TRP A 199 -7.88 7.47 -7.28
C TRP A 199 -8.41 8.89 -7.02
N LYS A 200 -9.73 9.06 -6.84
CA LYS A 200 -10.34 10.34 -6.49
C LYS A 200 -9.74 10.93 -5.21
N MET A 201 -9.58 10.12 -4.15
CA MET A 201 -8.94 10.59 -2.90
C MET A 201 -7.50 11.07 -3.10
N LEU A 202 -6.76 10.51 -4.06
CA LEU A 202 -5.39 10.89 -4.38
C LEU A 202 -5.31 12.11 -5.31
N LEU A 203 -6.19 12.20 -6.30
CA LEU A 203 -6.06 13.09 -7.46
C LEU A 203 -7.09 14.24 -7.51
N ASP A 204 -8.24 14.11 -6.86
CA ASP A 204 -9.29 15.14 -6.79
C ASP A 204 -8.93 16.18 -5.73
N LYS A 205 -7.83 16.89 -6.00
CA LYS A 205 -7.24 17.92 -5.17
C LYS A 205 -7.11 19.18 -6.00
N ASN A 206 -7.47 20.32 -5.42
CA ASN A 206 -7.15 21.61 -5.96
C ASN A 206 -5.67 21.90 -5.63
N PRO A 207 -4.76 21.89 -6.62
CA PRO A 207 -3.33 21.95 -6.32
C PRO A 207 -2.93 23.25 -5.63
N ALA A 208 -3.66 24.33 -5.89
CA ALA A 208 -3.43 25.59 -5.23
C ALA A 208 -3.95 25.60 -3.78
N LEU A 209 -5.04 24.91 -3.44
CA LEU A 209 -5.53 24.86 -2.05
C LEU A 209 -4.85 23.79 -1.21
N ASP A 210 -4.84 22.57 -1.74
CA ASP A 210 -4.42 21.35 -1.05
C ASP A 210 -2.90 21.18 -1.05
N GLN A 211 -2.19 21.98 -1.86
CA GLN A 211 -0.74 21.90 -1.99
C GLN A 211 -0.27 20.49 -2.36
N ARG A 212 -1.01 19.85 -3.27
CA ARG A 212 -0.71 18.53 -3.83
C ARG A 212 -0.76 18.60 -5.35
N TRP A 213 0.25 18.07 -6.00
CA TRP A 213 0.39 18.08 -7.46
C TRP A 213 0.66 16.68 -7.98
N ALA A 214 0.18 16.42 -9.19
CA ALA A 214 0.40 15.17 -9.88
C ALA A 214 0.98 15.42 -11.28
N TYR A 215 1.96 14.60 -11.66
CA TYR A 215 2.61 14.65 -12.95
C TYR A 215 2.74 13.26 -13.54
N ILE A 216 2.66 13.17 -14.86
CA ILE A 216 2.93 11.96 -15.64
C ILE A 216 4.19 12.21 -16.48
N TRP A 217 5.06 11.22 -16.50
CA TRP A 217 6.21 11.15 -17.38
C TRP A 217 5.89 10.33 -18.63
N CYS A 218 6.23 10.91 -19.78
CA CYS A 218 6.18 10.27 -21.09
C CYS A 218 7.60 10.03 -21.61
N ASP A 219 7.85 8.86 -22.20
CA ASP A 219 9.11 8.59 -22.89
C ASP A 219 9.21 9.31 -24.24
N ASP A 220 10.34 9.17 -24.94
CA ASP A 220 10.59 9.81 -26.24
C ASP A 220 9.66 9.34 -27.37
N HIS A 221 8.84 8.30 -27.11
CA HIS A 221 7.81 7.81 -28.01
C HIS A 221 6.40 8.22 -27.56
N ASP A 222 6.28 9.22 -26.68
CA ASP A 222 5.03 9.71 -26.09
C ASP A 222 4.24 8.64 -25.31
N ARG A 223 4.89 7.56 -24.84
CA ARG A 223 4.24 6.54 -24.02
C ARG A 223 4.30 6.96 -22.55
N GLU A 224 3.18 6.87 -21.86
CA GLU A 224 3.09 7.16 -20.42
C GLU A 224 3.64 5.97 -19.60
N ARG A 225 4.68 6.23 -18.79
CA ARG A 225 5.47 5.16 -18.14
C ARG A 225 5.67 5.36 -16.65
N ALA A 226 5.44 6.56 -16.13
CA ALA A 226 5.55 6.82 -14.71
C ALA A 226 4.68 7.99 -14.29
N TYR A 227 4.31 8.03 -13.01
CA TYR A 227 3.68 9.20 -12.40
C TYR A 227 4.26 9.46 -11.02
N VAL A 228 4.11 10.71 -10.58
CA VAL A 228 4.41 11.13 -9.21
C VAL A 228 3.31 12.05 -8.70
N ILE A 229 2.87 11.79 -7.48
CA ILE A 229 1.99 12.65 -6.69
C ILE A 229 2.81 13.11 -5.49
N TYR A 230 2.92 14.42 -5.30
CA TYR A 230 3.70 14.98 -4.21
C TYR A 230 3.01 16.18 -3.59
N GLU A 231 3.39 16.48 -2.37
CA GLU A 231 2.91 17.62 -1.59
C GLU A 231 4.07 18.29 -0.85
N ARG A 232 3.83 19.53 -0.41
CA ARG A 232 4.75 20.21 0.49
C ARG A 232 4.62 19.61 1.89
N GLN A 233 5.76 19.30 2.51
CA GLN A 233 5.83 18.91 3.92
C GLN A 233 6.67 19.91 4.70
N ASP A 234 6.12 20.43 5.79
CA ASP A 234 6.87 21.30 6.71
C ASP A 234 7.99 20.52 7.40
N ASN A 235 9.16 21.16 7.55
CA ASN A 235 10.26 20.61 8.32
C ASN A 235 10.06 20.97 9.81
N PRO A 236 9.79 20.01 10.71
CA PRO A 236 9.58 20.31 12.14
C PRO A 236 10.83 20.87 12.83
N GLN A 237 12.01 20.68 12.21
CA GLN A 237 13.31 21.15 12.70
C GLN A 237 13.80 22.39 11.93
N ALA A 238 12.92 23.03 11.16
CA ALA A 238 13.23 24.20 10.37
C ALA A 238 13.78 25.34 11.23
N VAL A 239 14.92 25.91 10.84
CA VAL A 239 15.47 27.13 11.46
C VAL A 239 14.83 28.37 10.83
N SER A 240 14.42 28.27 9.56
CA SER A 240 13.65 29.29 8.83
C SER A 240 12.25 28.76 8.43
N PRO A 241 11.20 29.59 8.45
CA PRO A 241 9.85 29.20 8.00
C PRO A 241 9.77 28.64 6.57
N ASP A 242 10.81 28.86 5.75
CA ASP A 242 10.89 28.44 4.35
C ASP A 242 11.58 27.08 4.14
N GLU A 243 12.03 26.42 5.22
CA GLU A 243 12.61 25.08 5.11
C GLU A 243 11.53 24.01 4.99
N HIS A 244 11.38 23.46 3.79
CA HIS A 244 10.41 22.42 3.50
C HIS A 244 11.06 21.20 2.85
N PHE A 245 10.39 20.06 2.99
CA PHE A 245 10.68 18.86 2.24
C PHE A 245 9.63 18.63 1.16
N LEU A 246 10.07 18.08 0.04
CA LEU A 246 9.18 17.64 -1.03
C LEU A 246 8.74 16.21 -0.72
N LYS A 247 7.51 16.03 -0.26
CA LYS A 247 7.01 14.70 0.12
C LYS A 247 6.32 14.05 -1.07
N VAL A 248 6.86 12.93 -1.54
CA VAL A 248 6.19 12.07 -2.50
C VAL A 248 5.12 11.28 -1.75
N VAL A 249 3.87 11.52 -2.10
CA VAL A 249 2.69 10.87 -1.53
C VAL A 249 2.48 9.50 -2.14
N ASP A 250 2.57 9.41 -3.46
CA ASP A 250 2.38 8.20 -4.24
C ASP A 250 3.16 8.32 -5.55
N TRP A 251 3.69 7.22 -6.06
CA TRP A 251 4.38 7.18 -7.34
C TRP A 251 4.30 5.76 -7.90
N ALA A 252 4.43 5.64 -9.22
CA ALA A 252 4.64 4.37 -9.87
C ALA A 252 5.49 4.58 -11.12
N ALA A 253 6.34 3.61 -11.43
CA ALA A 253 7.17 3.58 -12.61
C ALA A 253 7.23 2.16 -13.17
N VAL A 254 7.06 2.01 -14.47
CA VAL A 254 6.95 0.68 -15.09
C VAL A 254 8.30 0.00 -15.34
N ASP A 255 9.41 0.72 -15.15
CA ASP A 255 10.78 0.23 -15.31
C ASP A 255 11.80 1.17 -14.63
N GLN A 256 13.07 0.76 -14.61
CA GLN A 256 14.13 1.56 -14.00
C GLN A 256 14.36 2.92 -14.70
N PRO A 257 14.39 3.04 -16.04
CA PRO A 257 14.53 4.34 -16.70
C PRO A 257 13.45 5.34 -16.30
N SER A 258 12.18 4.91 -16.25
CA SER A 258 11.06 5.77 -15.86
C SER A 258 11.11 6.18 -14.38
N LEU A 259 11.59 5.31 -13.48
CA LEU A 259 11.88 5.68 -12.09
C LEU A 259 13.00 6.73 -12.00
N ARG A 260 14.11 6.53 -12.73
CA ARG A 260 15.19 7.52 -12.78
C ARG A 260 14.70 8.87 -13.33
N ALA A 261 13.86 8.87 -14.36
CA ALA A 261 13.28 10.11 -14.90
C ALA A 261 12.40 10.84 -13.87
N LEU A 262 11.61 10.13 -13.04
CA LEU A 262 10.90 10.75 -11.93
C LEU A 262 11.86 11.38 -10.92
N LEU A 263 12.92 10.66 -10.51
CA LEU A 263 13.92 11.16 -9.56
C LEU A 263 14.63 12.41 -10.12
N GLY A 264 15.00 12.39 -11.41
CA GLY A 264 15.56 13.53 -12.13
C GLY A 264 14.59 14.71 -12.12
N PHE A 265 13.30 14.49 -12.42
CA PHE A 265 12.30 15.56 -12.34
C PHE A 265 12.20 16.19 -10.95
N LEU A 266 12.31 15.40 -9.88
CA LEU A 266 12.24 15.94 -8.52
C LEU A 266 13.42 16.89 -8.20
N THR A 267 14.56 16.78 -8.88
CA THR A 267 15.69 17.71 -8.74
C THR A 267 15.34 19.14 -9.12
N THR A 268 14.38 19.34 -10.02
CA THR A 268 13.98 20.66 -10.52
C THR A 268 13.40 21.55 -9.42
N PHE A 269 13.02 20.93 -8.28
CA PHE A 269 12.53 21.61 -7.09
C PHE A 269 13.66 21.99 -6.10
N SER A 270 14.92 21.72 -6.42
CA SER A 270 16.08 22.07 -5.59
C SER A 270 16.20 23.54 -5.18
N PRO A 271 15.71 24.55 -5.95
CA PRO A 271 15.71 25.93 -5.47
C PRO A 271 14.74 26.19 -4.31
N GLN A 272 13.76 25.30 -4.08
CA GLN A 272 12.68 25.49 -3.11
C GLN A 272 12.73 24.49 -1.94
N TYR A 273 13.29 23.30 -2.16
CA TYR A 273 13.27 22.22 -1.17
C TYR A 273 14.67 21.67 -0.96
N GLN A 274 15.00 21.33 0.29
CA GLN A 274 16.32 20.78 0.63
C GLN A 274 16.43 19.28 0.32
N ALA A 275 15.31 18.56 0.42
CA ALA A 275 15.27 17.11 0.29
C ALA A 275 13.91 16.63 -0.23
N VAL A 276 13.93 15.45 -0.84
CA VAL A 276 12.75 14.63 -1.15
C VAL A 276 12.55 13.62 -0.03
N VAL A 277 11.31 13.46 0.43
CA VAL A 277 10.89 12.37 1.31
C VAL A 277 9.99 11.43 0.51
N MET A 278 10.38 10.16 0.36
CA MET A 278 9.60 9.18 -0.39
C MET A 278 9.71 7.78 0.19
N ASN A 279 8.71 6.95 -0.07
CA ASN A 279 8.75 5.54 0.24
C ASN A 279 9.22 4.75 -0.99
N LEU A 280 10.13 3.81 -0.78
CA LEU A 280 10.60 2.86 -1.79
C LEU A 280 10.28 1.42 -1.32
N PRO A 281 9.65 0.57 -2.14
CA PRO A 281 9.51 -0.85 -1.85
C PRO A 281 10.87 -1.51 -1.58
N VAL A 282 10.95 -2.43 -0.61
CA VAL A 282 12.25 -3.06 -0.24
C VAL A 282 12.85 -3.96 -1.32
N HIS A 283 12.04 -4.44 -2.26
CA HIS A 283 12.52 -5.24 -3.39
C HIS A 283 13.16 -4.38 -4.49
N LEU A 284 13.04 -3.05 -4.43
CA LEU A 284 13.76 -2.15 -5.31
C LEU A 284 15.11 -1.77 -4.68
N PRO A 285 16.24 -1.96 -5.39
CA PRO A 285 17.57 -1.74 -4.84
C PRO A 285 17.88 -0.24 -4.75
N ALA A 286 17.73 0.34 -3.55
CA ALA A 286 18.00 1.76 -3.29
C ALA A 286 19.46 2.14 -3.61
N ASP A 287 20.39 1.25 -3.27
CA ASP A 287 21.83 1.35 -3.54
C ASP A 287 22.18 1.34 -5.04
N SER A 288 21.28 0.82 -5.90
CA SER A 288 21.43 0.94 -7.35
C SER A 288 20.88 2.26 -7.90
N LEU A 289 20.08 3.00 -7.12
CA LEU A 289 19.51 4.28 -7.56
C LEU A 289 20.45 5.44 -7.26
N PHE A 290 21.16 5.41 -6.14
CA PHE A 290 21.97 6.53 -5.65
C PHE A 290 23.45 6.17 -5.52
N GLU A 291 24.32 7.08 -5.95
CA GLU A 291 25.78 6.88 -5.89
C GLU A 291 26.33 7.06 -4.46
N GLU A 292 25.84 8.06 -3.71
CA GLU A 292 26.29 8.36 -2.35
C GLU A 292 25.22 8.01 -1.31
N MET A 293 25.08 6.71 -1.04
CA MET A 293 24.12 6.21 -0.06
C MET A 293 24.36 6.73 1.37
N SER A 294 25.59 7.14 1.72
CA SER A 294 25.88 7.66 3.07
C SER A 294 25.27 9.05 3.32
N ALA A 295 24.96 9.80 2.25
CA ALA A 295 24.28 11.08 2.33
C ALA A 295 22.74 10.95 2.44
N ILE A 296 22.19 9.76 2.20
CA ILE A 296 20.75 9.50 2.19
C ILE A 296 20.34 8.85 3.50
N ARG A 297 19.36 9.43 4.18
CA ARG A 297 18.71 8.72 5.29
C ARG A 297 17.76 7.68 4.69
N CYS A 298 18.17 6.42 4.78
CA CYS A 298 17.37 5.26 4.39
C CYS A 298 16.96 4.48 5.64
N GLN A 299 15.67 4.52 5.99
CA GLN A 299 15.15 3.79 7.15
C GLN A 299 14.21 2.67 6.69
N ARG A 300 14.54 1.42 6.98
CA ARG A 300 13.62 0.30 6.79
C ARG A 300 12.53 0.36 7.86
N THR A 301 11.27 0.45 7.45
CA THR A 301 10.11 0.43 8.36
C THR A 301 9.14 -0.68 7.97
N THR A 302 8.41 -1.16 8.96
CA THR A 302 7.27 -2.06 8.76
C THR A 302 6.08 -1.24 8.25
N ASN A 303 5.37 -1.75 7.27
CA ASN A 303 4.25 -1.07 6.63
C ASN A 303 2.98 -1.89 6.85
N GLY A 304 2.36 -1.72 8.02
CA GLY A 304 1.13 -2.44 8.39
C GLY A 304 1.34 -3.90 8.79
N GLN A 305 0.23 -4.61 8.95
CA GLN A 305 0.15 -6.03 9.29
C GLN A 305 -0.89 -6.74 8.43
N VAL A 306 -0.65 -8.03 8.15
CA VAL A 306 -1.51 -8.92 7.39
C VAL A 306 -1.97 -10.11 8.24
N ARG A 307 -3.16 -10.62 7.95
CA ARG A 307 -3.70 -11.89 8.45
C ARG A 307 -4.41 -12.64 7.33
N ILE A 308 -4.20 -13.94 7.24
CA ILE A 308 -5.03 -14.86 6.44
C ILE A 308 -6.35 -15.10 7.19
N LEU A 309 -7.46 -14.94 6.50
CA LEU A 309 -8.81 -15.27 6.97
C LEU A 309 -9.21 -16.69 6.61
N ASN A 310 -8.81 -17.14 5.42
CA ASN A 310 -9.10 -18.46 4.89
C ASN A 310 -7.81 -19.09 4.35
N VAL A 311 -7.23 -20.01 5.13
CA VAL A 311 -5.97 -20.68 4.78
C VAL A 311 -6.09 -21.53 3.53
N GLU A 312 -7.15 -22.33 3.42
CA GLU A 312 -7.38 -23.16 2.23
C GLU A 312 -7.46 -22.31 0.95
N ALA A 313 -8.22 -21.21 0.99
CA ALA A 313 -8.33 -20.31 -0.16
C ALA A 313 -6.99 -19.63 -0.51
N ALA A 314 -6.19 -19.26 0.48
CA ALA A 314 -4.85 -18.70 0.24
C ALA A 314 -3.91 -19.74 -0.39
N LEU A 315 -3.92 -20.98 0.09
CA LEU A 315 -3.07 -22.06 -0.44
C LEU A 315 -3.46 -22.47 -1.86
N ARG A 316 -4.76 -22.52 -2.18
CA ARG A 316 -5.27 -22.94 -3.50
C ARG A 316 -4.87 -22.03 -4.66
N VAL A 317 -4.44 -20.80 -4.38
CA VAL A 317 -4.04 -19.84 -5.41
C VAL A 317 -2.51 -19.68 -5.51
N LEU A 318 -1.74 -20.43 -4.72
CA LEU A 318 -0.29 -20.43 -4.80
C LEU A 318 0.18 -20.79 -6.21
N ASN A 319 1.07 -19.96 -6.76
CA ASN A 319 1.69 -20.26 -8.05
C ASN A 319 2.67 -21.43 -7.90
N VAL A 320 2.32 -22.58 -8.48
CA VAL A 320 3.19 -23.74 -8.57
C VAL A 320 4.05 -23.64 -9.83
N PRO A 321 5.38 -23.85 -9.74
CA PRO A 321 6.21 -23.86 -10.94
C PRO A 321 5.80 -24.99 -11.88
N SER A 322 5.62 -24.71 -13.17
CA SER A 322 5.19 -25.71 -14.16
C SER A 322 6.21 -26.82 -14.42
N TRP A 323 7.46 -26.61 -14.01
CA TRP A 323 8.55 -27.60 -14.10
C TRP A 323 8.63 -28.51 -12.87
N LEU A 324 7.82 -28.27 -11.85
CA LEU A 324 7.80 -29.09 -10.64
C LEU A 324 7.06 -30.40 -10.93
N ASP A 325 7.79 -31.52 -10.84
CA ASP A 325 7.22 -32.87 -10.81
C ASP A 325 6.31 -33.04 -9.58
N GLU A 326 5.42 -34.03 -9.57
CA GLU A 326 4.49 -34.26 -8.46
C GLU A 326 5.20 -34.25 -7.09
N GLN A 327 4.82 -33.29 -6.24
CA GLN A 327 5.25 -33.19 -4.85
C GLN A 327 4.04 -33.19 -3.94
N ALA A 328 4.16 -33.86 -2.79
CA ALA A 328 3.18 -33.79 -1.72
C ALA A 328 3.85 -33.35 -0.43
N PHE A 329 3.17 -32.50 0.35
CA PHE A 329 3.59 -32.15 1.70
C PHE A 329 2.39 -31.81 2.59
N THR A 330 2.61 -31.90 3.88
CA THR A 330 1.60 -31.66 4.90
C THR A 330 1.95 -30.45 5.76
N LEU A 331 1.00 -29.53 5.91
CA LEU A 331 1.16 -28.28 6.64
C LEU A 331 0.17 -28.24 7.80
N HIS A 332 0.65 -28.24 9.04
CA HIS A 332 -0.19 -27.94 10.20
C HIS A 332 -0.21 -26.44 10.47
N VAL A 333 -1.41 -25.88 10.56
CA VAL A 333 -1.64 -24.46 10.91
C VAL A 333 -2.34 -24.37 12.25
N ALA A 334 -1.82 -23.51 13.13
CA ALA A 334 -2.47 -23.14 14.38
C ALA A 334 -3.07 -21.73 14.29
N ASP A 335 -4.37 -21.60 14.57
CA ASP A 335 -5.07 -20.32 14.63
C ASP A 335 -6.01 -20.28 15.85
N GLN A 336 -5.57 -19.56 16.89
CA GLN A 336 -6.36 -19.41 18.12
C GLN A 336 -7.53 -18.44 17.98
N PHE A 337 -7.53 -17.59 16.95
CA PHE A 337 -8.50 -16.51 16.81
C PHE A 337 -9.63 -16.87 15.85
N LEU A 338 -9.33 -17.61 14.78
CA LEU A 338 -10.30 -18.26 13.89
C LEU A 338 -10.00 -19.77 13.85
N PRO A 339 -10.55 -20.57 14.79
CA PRO A 339 -10.26 -21.99 14.91
C PRO A 339 -10.54 -22.80 13.64
N GLU A 340 -11.38 -22.30 12.73
CA GLU A 340 -11.69 -22.90 11.43
C GLU A 340 -10.48 -22.96 10.49
N ASN A 341 -9.42 -22.20 10.75
CA ASN A 341 -8.15 -22.30 10.04
C ASN A 341 -7.22 -23.35 10.63
N SER A 342 -7.49 -23.87 11.83
CA SER A 342 -6.61 -24.83 12.50
C SER A 342 -6.74 -26.23 11.90
N GLY A 343 -5.65 -26.98 11.90
CA GLY A 343 -5.59 -28.37 11.43
C GLY A 343 -4.49 -28.60 10.41
N VAL A 344 -4.50 -29.77 9.78
CA VAL A 344 -3.51 -30.19 8.78
C VAL A 344 -4.06 -29.95 7.38
N TYR A 345 -3.23 -29.39 6.51
CA TYR A 345 -3.51 -29.20 5.09
C TYR A 345 -2.59 -30.14 4.31
N ASP A 346 -3.18 -31.06 3.56
CA ASP A 346 -2.45 -31.88 2.59
C ASP A 346 -2.40 -31.11 1.29
N LEU A 347 -1.18 -30.88 0.78
CA LEU A 347 -0.95 -30.18 -0.47
C LEU A 347 -0.31 -31.14 -1.46
N THR A 348 -0.90 -31.23 -2.64
CA THR A 348 -0.31 -31.94 -3.79
C THR A 348 -0.12 -30.94 -4.91
N CYS A 349 1.12 -30.75 -5.33
CA CYS A 349 1.53 -29.82 -6.37
C CYS A 349 2.02 -30.61 -7.58
N GLU A 350 1.48 -30.32 -8.75
CA GLU A 350 1.87 -31.00 -9.99
C GLU A 350 1.64 -30.09 -11.20
N HIS A 351 2.65 -29.94 -12.07
CA HIS A 351 2.52 -29.29 -13.39
C HIS A 351 1.87 -27.87 -13.38
N GLY A 352 2.04 -27.12 -12.30
CA GLY A 352 1.47 -25.77 -12.14
C GLY A 352 0.13 -25.72 -11.41
N ASP A 353 -0.45 -26.87 -11.09
CA ASP A 353 -1.67 -26.99 -10.30
C ASP A 353 -1.36 -27.33 -8.84
N ILE A 354 -2.25 -26.90 -7.95
CA ILE A 354 -2.23 -27.25 -6.53
C ILE A 354 -3.59 -27.74 -6.07
N SER A 355 -3.60 -28.88 -5.40
CA SER A 355 -4.76 -29.38 -4.67
C SER A 355 -4.50 -29.28 -3.18
N VAL A 356 -5.53 -28.90 -2.43
CA VAL A 356 -5.47 -28.70 -0.99
C VAL A 356 -6.62 -29.46 -0.35
N VAL A 357 -6.32 -30.27 0.67
CA VAL A 357 -7.32 -30.96 1.49
C VAL A 357 -7.10 -30.58 2.95
N HIS A 358 -8.14 -30.06 3.61
CA HIS A 358 -8.07 -29.64 5.02
C HIS A 358 -8.61 -30.73 5.94
N ARG A 359 -7.74 -31.26 6.80
CA ARG A 359 -8.03 -32.24 7.85
C ARG A 359 -8.06 -31.55 9.22
N THR A 360 -9.28 -31.29 9.72
CA THR A 360 -9.49 -30.49 10.94
C THR A 360 -9.24 -31.25 12.26
N GLN A 361 -9.13 -32.58 12.22
CA GLN A 361 -8.99 -33.41 13.44
C GLN A 361 -7.55 -33.80 13.75
N ASP A 362 -6.63 -33.55 12.83
CA ASP A 362 -5.26 -34.05 12.91
C ASP A 362 -4.33 -33.01 13.54
N GLY A 363 -3.32 -33.52 14.26
CA GLY A 363 -2.39 -32.71 15.05
C GLY A 363 -1.07 -32.40 14.34
N PRO A 364 -0.19 -31.62 14.98
CA PRO A 364 1.10 -31.21 14.40
C PRO A 364 2.06 -32.39 14.16
N ASP A 365 1.92 -33.49 14.89
CA ASP A 365 2.78 -34.68 14.76
C ASP A 365 2.63 -35.40 13.41
N GLU A 366 1.55 -35.11 12.68
CA GLU A 366 1.26 -35.66 11.35
C GLU A 366 1.69 -34.75 10.20
N ALA A 367 2.31 -33.60 10.51
CA ALA A 367 2.66 -32.60 9.51
C ALA A 367 4.18 -32.48 9.28
N ASP A 368 4.56 -32.23 8.05
CA ASP A 368 5.94 -31.95 7.66
C ASP A 368 6.40 -30.58 8.14
N LEU A 369 5.49 -29.60 8.14
CA LEU A 369 5.71 -28.23 8.59
C LEU A 369 4.60 -27.79 9.54
N THR A 370 4.97 -27.28 10.71
CA THR A 370 4.05 -26.64 11.66
C THR A 370 4.31 -25.14 11.73
N ILE A 371 3.24 -24.35 11.63
CA ILE A 371 3.30 -22.88 11.61
C ILE A 371 2.05 -22.25 12.24
N GLY A 372 2.19 -21.07 12.84
CA GLY A 372 1.04 -20.24 13.24
C GLY A 372 0.45 -19.46 12.07
N VAL A 373 -0.84 -19.16 12.09
CA VAL A 373 -1.49 -18.37 11.03
C VAL A 373 -0.82 -17.01 10.82
N GLU A 374 -0.27 -16.42 11.88
CA GLU A 374 0.50 -15.17 11.84
C GLU A 374 1.69 -15.28 10.90
N ALA A 375 2.54 -16.27 11.19
CA ALA A 375 3.75 -16.53 10.45
C ALA A 375 3.43 -16.95 9.02
N LEU A 376 2.42 -17.80 8.83
CA LEU A 376 1.93 -18.20 7.50
C LEU A 376 1.46 -16.99 6.68
N SER A 377 0.76 -16.04 7.32
CA SER A 377 0.30 -14.82 6.64
C SER A 377 1.47 -13.99 6.11
N SER A 378 2.50 -13.79 6.92
CA SER A 378 3.71 -13.07 6.49
C SER A 378 4.53 -13.83 5.45
N LEU A 379 4.56 -15.16 5.54
CA LEU A 379 5.25 -16.04 4.59
C LEU A 379 4.60 -15.98 3.22
N LEU A 380 3.30 -16.29 3.15
CA LEU A 380 2.58 -16.36 1.89
C LEU A 380 2.52 -15.01 1.20
N LEU A 381 2.38 -13.92 1.95
CA LEU A 381 2.40 -12.59 1.36
C LEU A 381 3.79 -12.22 0.80
N GLY A 382 4.87 -12.84 1.27
CA GLY A 382 6.25 -12.54 0.86
C GLY A 382 6.96 -11.51 1.75
N SER A 383 6.49 -11.31 2.99
CA SER A 383 7.10 -10.39 3.95
C SER A 383 8.21 -10.99 4.78
N ARG A 384 8.18 -12.31 4.96
CA ARG A 384 9.20 -13.10 5.64
C ARG A 384 9.50 -14.35 4.84
N SER A 385 10.77 -14.77 4.83
CA SER A 385 11.12 -16.09 4.28
C SER A 385 10.83 -17.20 5.27
N LEU A 386 10.72 -18.42 4.74
CA LEU A 386 10.68 -19.62 5.55
C LEU A 386 11.93 -19.73 6.45
N GLN A 387 13.11 -19.36 5.94
CA GLN A 387 14.35 -19.34 6.70
C GLN A 387 14.29 -18.39 7.90
N GLU A 388 13.76 -17.17 7.74
CA GLU A 388 13.57 -16.21 8.84
C GLU A 388 12.60 -16.75 9.90
N LEU A 389 11.52 -17.41 9.46
CA LEU A 389 10.53 -18.01 10.37
C LEU A 389 11.09 -19.21 11.13
N ARG A 390 11.91 -20.05 10.48
CA ARG A 390 12.64 -21.13 11.16
C ARG A 390 13.63 -20.59 12.18
N TRP A 391 14.41 -19.58 11.79
CA TRP A 391 15.40 -18.96 12.67
C TRP A 391 14.76 -18.35 13.93
N SER A 392 13.57 -17.79 13.78
CA SER A 392 12.80 -17.21 14.89
C SER A 392 11.96 -18.23 15.69
N GLY A 393 11.99 -19.51 15.31
CA GLY A 393 11.20 -20.57 15.96
C GLY A 393 9.69 -20.46 15.72
N LEU A 394 9.28 -19.71 14.69
CA LEU A 394 7.87 -19.53 14.29
C LEU A 394 7.39 -20.58 13.27
N ALA A 395 8.32 -21.36 12.72
CA ALA A 395 8.06 -22.49 11.84
C ALA A 395 8.98 -23.65 12.21
N SER A 396 8.44 -24.86 12.29
CA SER A 396 9.19 -26.07 12.65
C SER A 396 8.90 -27.21 11.67
N PHE A 397 9.96 -27.87 11.20
CA PHE A 397 9.85 -29.06 10.36
C PHE A 397 9.85 -30.34 11.20
N SER A 398 9.17 -31.38 10.72
CA SER A 398 9.36 -32.73 11.24
C SER A 398 10.77 -33.23 10.93
N SER A 399 11.32 -34.07 11.81
CA SER A 399 12.68 -34.61 11.66
C SER A 399 12.86 -35.47 10.39
N ALA A 400 11.77 -36.01 9.84
CA ALA A 400 11.78 -36.81 8.61
C ALA A 400 11.72 -35.94 7.33
N ALA A 401 11.13 -34.75 7.41
CA ALA A 401 10.85 -33.87 6.27
C ALA A 401 12.00 -32.90 5.93
N GLU A 402 12.78 -32.51 6.94
CA GLU A 402 13.80 -31.46 6.85
C GLU A 402 14.81 -31.63 5.69
N PRO A 403 15.34 -32.83 5.37
CA PRO A 403 16.31 -32.97 4.28
C PRO A 403 15.69 -33.00 2.87
N ARG A 404 14.38 -33.29 2.75
CA ARG A 404 13.72 -33.56 1.46
C ARG A 404 12.91 -32.38 0.93
N LEU A 405 12.30 -31.59 1.82
CA LEU A 405 11.32 -30.59 1.42
C LEU A 405 11.91 -29.18 1.27
N THR A 406 13.11 -28.94 1.80
CA THR A 406 13.62 -27.57 1.93
C THR A 406 13.83 -26.89 0.57
N GLU A 407 14.43 -27.56 -0.42
CA GLU A 407 14.77 -26.89 -1.70
C GLU A 407 13.54 -26.47 -2.52
N TRP A 408 12.54 -27.35 -2.68
CA TRP A 408 11.39 -27.03 -3.53
C TRP A 408 10.34 -26.17 -2.78
N LEU A 409 10.16 -26.37 -1.47
CA LEU A 409 9.31 -25.48 -0.67
C LEU A 409 9.91 -24.09 -0.59
N GLU A 410 11.23 -23.96 -0.43
CA GLU A 410 11.89 -22.66 -0.50
C GLU A 410 11.74 -22.04 -1.90
N ALA A 411 11.82 -22.83 -2.97
CA ALA A 411 11.54 -22.33 -4.32
C ALA A 411 10.08 -21.83 -4.48
N MET A 412 9.10 -22.61 -4.03
CA MET A 412 7.66 -22.28 -4.12
C MET A 412 7.26 -21.11 -3.21
N LEU A 413 7.85 -21.07 -2.01
CA LEU A 413 7.62 -20.07 -0.96
C LEU A 413 8.76 -19.05 -0.90
N THR A 414 9.52 -18.89 -2.00
CA THR A 414 10.57 -17.87 -2.12
C THR A 414 9.97 -16.53 -1.75
N ILE A 415 10.74 -15.62 -1.15
CA ILE A 415 10.28 -14.25 -0.88
C ILE A 415 9.80 -13.63 -2.20
N LYS A 416 8.48 -13.52 -2.35
CA LYS A 416 7.84 -12.81 -3.46
C LYS A 416 7.86 -11.31 -3.17
N PRO A 417 7.98 -10.44 -4.19
CA PRO A 417 7.82 -9.02 -3.99
C PRO A 417 6.48 -8.74 -3.29
N ALA A 418 6.55 -8.15 -2.10
CA ALA A 418 5.38 -7.76 -1.32
C ALA A 418 5.34 -6.23 -1.17
N GLY A 419 4.16 -5.64 -1.28
CA GLY A 419 4.00 -4.20 -1.16
C GLY A 419 2.54 -3.77 -1.09
N ILE A 420 2.22 -2.93 -0.10
CA ILE A 420 0.97 -2.18 -0.05
C ILE A 420 1.27 -0.68 -0.17
N PHE A 421 0.65 -0.03 -1.14
CA PHE A 421 0.91 1.37 -1.49
C PHE A 421 -0.20 2.32 -1.01
N ASP A 422 -1.13 1.78 -0.23
CA ASP A 422 -2.40 2.42 0.08
C ASP A 422 -2.66 2.41 1.59
N TYR A 423 -2.72 3.60 2.20
CA TYR A 423 -3.13 3.77 3.60
C TYR A 423 -4.65 3.91 3.72
N PHE A 424 -5.26 3.31 4.75
CA PHE A 424 -6.70 3.34 5.02
C PHE A 424 -7.00 3.21 6.51
#